data_AF-A0A2K3M9N2-F1
#
_entry.id   AF-A0A2K3M9N2-F1
#
_cell.length_a   1.000
_cell.length_b   1.000
_cell.length_c   1.000
_cell.angle_alpha   90.00
_cell.angle_beta   90.00
_cell.angle_gamma   90.00
#
_symmetry.space_group_name_H-M   'P 1'
#
loop_
_entity.id
_entity.type
_entity.pdbx_description
1 polymer ?
#
loop_
_entity_poly.entity_id
_entity_poly.type
_entity_poly.pdbx_seq_one_letter_code
_entity_poly.pdbx_strand_id
1 'polypeptide(L)'
;MAFSTTMLAWSVIEFGKFMGPELNNALDAIGWATDYFLKATNTPGFVFAQVGDPFGDHNCWERPEDMDTPRTSFFVSKENPGSEVSAEIAAALAASSIAFKKFNHNVGYSERLLQRAIMVFDFADKYRGSYNDSLGPYVCPFYCDYGGYQDELVWGAAWLLKATKLPNYWNYIKQNIHNVKNYGEFGWDSKDAGINVLISKLLVNNPASKPFNLNADKFICAVLPESPLVSVSYSR
;
A
#
# COMPACT_ATOMS: atom_id res chain seq x y z
N MET A 1 5.88 -3.08 5.45
CA MET A 1 5.59 -4.36 4.75
C MET A 1 4.56 -4.19 3.64
N ALA A 2 3.33 -3.71 3.93
CA ALA A 2 2.26 -3.59 2.94
C ALA A 2 2.65 -2.76 1.70
N PHE A 3 3.23 -1.57 1.91
CA PHE A 3 3.76 -0.75 0.80
C PHE A 3 4.74 -1.50 -0.10
N SER A 4 5.72 -2.21 0.48
CA SER A 4 6.68 -3.02 -0.27
C SER A 4 6.00 -4.10 -1.11
N THR A 5 4.97 -4.75 -0.57
CA THR A 5 4.17 -5.75 -1.30
C THR A 5 3.37 -5.10 -2.42
N THR A 6 2.73 -3.95 -2.19
CA THR A 6 2.04 -3.18 -3.23
C THR A 6 2.99 -2.84 -4.38
N MET A 7 4.21 -2.38 -4.07
CA MET A 7 5.22 -2.02 -5.08
C MET A 7 5.77 -3.21 -5.85
N LEU A 8 6.00 -4.35 -5.19
CA LEU A 8 6.43 -5.57 -5.86
C LEU A 8 5.32 -6.10 -6.79
N ALA A 9 4.07 -6.11 -6.31
CA ALA A 9 2.92 -6.47 -7.12
C ALA A 9 2.72 -5.50 -8.30
N TRP A 10 2.87 -4.19 -8.08
CA TRP A 10 2.80 -3.22 -9.17
C TRP A 10 3.88 -3.49 -10.23
N SER A 11 5.11 -3.74 -9.80
CA SER A 11 6.22 -4.09 -10.69
C SER A 11 5.93 -5.34 -11.52
N VAL A 12 5.39 -6.40 -10.91
CA VAL A 12 4.98 -7.62 -11.62
C VAL A 12 3.85 -7.33 -12.61
N ILE A 13 2.86 -6.52 -12.23
CA ILE A 13 1.77 -6.11 -13.13
C ILE A 13 2.32 -5.36 -14.35
N GLU A 14 3.29 -4.46 -14.16
CA GLU A 14 3.78 -3.64 -15.27
C GLU A 14 4.82 -4.36 -16.12
N PHE A 15 5.79 -5.00 -15.46
CA PHE A 15 7.02 -5.46 -16.08
C PHE A 15 7.20 -6.98 -16.02
N GLY A 16 6.25 -7.73 -15.47
CA GLY A 16 6.40 -9.19 -15.28
C GLY A 16 6.73 -9.98 -16.55
N LYS A 17 6.32 -9.51 -17.73
CA LYS A 17 6.70 -10.13 -19.02
C LYS A 17 8.21 -10.06 -19.32
N PHE A 18 8.92 -9.14 -18.70
CA PHE A 18 10.36 -8.90 -18.88
C PHE A 18 11.20 -9.51 -17.75
N MET A 19 10.58 -10.12 -16.74
CA MET A 19 11.29 -10.67 -15.57
C MET A 19 11.91 -12.06 -15.80
N GLY A 20 11.60 -12.71 -16.92
CA GLY A 20 12.15 -14.04 -17.23
C GLY A 20 11.88 -15.06 -16.11
N PRO A 21 12.89 -15.83 -15.65
CA PRO A 21 12.72 -16.81 -14.58
C PRO A 21 12.38 -16.18 -13.22
N GLU A 22 12.78 -14.93 -12.98
CA GLU A 22 12.55 -14.23 -11.71
C GLU A 22 11.09 -13.86 -11.47
N LEU A 23 10.23 -13.96 -12.50
CA LEU A 23 8.79 -13.75 -12.34
C LEU A 23 8.20 -14.68 -11.26
N ASN A 24 8.65 -15.94 -11.20
CA ASN A 24 8.14 -16.89 -10.22
C ASN A 24 8.61 -16.52 -8.81
N ASN A 25 9.89 -16.18 -8.63
CA ASN A 25 10.42 -15.72 -7.34
C ASN A 25 9.70 -14.45 -6.86
N ALA A 26 9.38 -13.53 -7.78
CA ALA A 26 8.62 -12.32 -7.46
C ALA A 26 7.18 -12.65 -7.03
N LEU A 27 6.51 -13.59 -7.71
CA LEU A 27 5.17 -14.05 -7.32
C LEU A 27 5.19 -14.80 -5.98
N ASP A 28 6.22 -15.61 -5.71
CA ASP A 28 6.39 -16.31 -4.43
C ASP A 28 6.61 -15.32 -3.28
N ALA A 29 7.43 -14.27 -3.49
CA ALA A 29 7.62 -13.21 -2.51
C ALA A 29 6.33 -12.43 -2.22
N ILE A 30 5.54 -12.13 -3.25
CA ILE A 30 4.20 -11.53 -3.09
C ILE A 30 3.27 -12.50 -2.33
N GLY A 31 3.32 -13.80 -2.67
CA GLY A 31 2.57 -14.87 -2.02
C GLY A 31 2.82 -14.91 -0.52
N TRP A 32 4.10 -14.91 -0.12
CA TRP A 32 4.51 -14.92 1.28
C TRP A 32 3.92 -13.75 2.09
N ALA A 33 4.01 -12.53 1.56
CA ALA A 33 3.48 -11.35 2.23
C ALA A 33 1.95 -11.35 2.27
N THR A 34 1.30 -11.76 1.18
CA THR A 34 -0.17 -11.79 1.12
C THR A 34 -0.78 -12.89 1.99
N ASP A 35 -0.11 -14.03 2.15
CA ASP A 35 -0.51 -15.07 3.12
C ASP A 35 -0.47 -14.53 4.55
N TYR A 36 0.55 -13.72 4.88
CA TYR A 36 0.60 -13.02 6.16
C TYR A 36 -0.56 -12.03 6.30
N PHE A 37 -0.84 -11.20 5.30
CA PHE A 37 -1.96 -10.25 5.37
C PHE A 37 -3.33 -10.93 5.48
N LEU A 38 -3.53 -12.07 4.83
CA LEU A 38 -4.74 -12.87 4.98
C LEU A 38 -4.92 -13.38 6.43
N LYS A 39 -3.83 -13.71 7.13
CA LYS A 39 -3.87 -14.04 8.57
C LYS A 39 -4.10 -12.81 9.43
N ALA A 40 -3.35 -11.74 9.18
CA ALA A 40 -3.38 -10.48 9.92
C ALA A 40 -4.73 -9.72 9.82
N THR A 41 -5.59 -10.11 8.90
CA THR A 41 -6.92 -9.50 8.71
C THR A 41 -8.05 -10.53 8.83
N ASN A 42 -7.76 -11.72 9.38
CA ASN A 42 -8.72 -12.82 9.40
C ASN A 42 -9.81 -12.67 10.47
N THR A 43 -9.52 -11.92 11.54
CA THR A 43 -10.45 -11.68 12.64
C THR A 43 -11.29 -10.44 12.33
N PRO A 44 -12.63 -10.56 12.21
CA PRO A 44 -13.47 -9.41 11.88
C PRO A 44 -13.29 -8.25 12.86
N GLY A 45 -13.10 -7.04 12.34
CA GLY A 45 -12.94 -5.82 13.13
C GLY A 45 -11.54 -5.59 13.69
N PHE A 46 -10.57 -6.45 13.35
CA PHE A 46 -9.17 -6.31 13.78
C PHE A 46 -8.23 -6.40 12.57
N VAL A 47 -7.24 -5.50 12.53
CA VAL A 47 -6.14 -5.55 11.57
C VAL A 47 -4.84 -5.54 12.36
N PHE A 48 -4.09 -6.65 12.30
CA PHE A 48 -2.81 -6.78 12.99
C PHE A 48 -1.72 -6.02 12.22
N ALA A 49 -1.16 -4.98 12.85
CA ALA A 49 -0.23 -4.04 12.24
C ALA A 49 1.24 -4.38 12.55
N GLN A 50 1.53 -4.98 13.71
CA GLN A 50 2.90 -5.28 14.14
C GLN A 50 2.97 -6.55 14.99
N VAL A 51 4.08 -7.27 14.91
CA VAL A 51 4.40 -8.43 15.76
C VAL A 51 5.83 -8.30 16.27
N GLY A 52 5.99 -8.13 17.58
CA GLY A 52 7.27 -7.85 18.23
C GLY A 52 7.25 -6.51 18.95
N ASP A 53 7.77 -6.51 20.18
CA ASP A 53 8.18 -5.27 20.83
C ASP A 53 9.50 -4.81 20.20
N PRO A 54 9.54 -3.61 19.59
CA PRO A 54 10.70 -3.20 18.79
C PRO A 54 11.93 -2.93 19.65
N PHE A 55 11.76 -2.49 20.90
CA PHE A 55 12.90 -2.20 21.77
C PHE A 55 13.53 -3.50 22.27
N GLY A 56 12.73 -4.49 22.66
CA GLY A 56 13.20 -5.83 22.98
C GLY A 56 13.90 -6.49 21.79
N ASP A 57 13.26 -6.46 20.62
CA ASP A 57 13.80 -7.04 19.37
C ASP A 57 15.13 -6.39 18.98
N HIS A 58 15.23 -5.05 18.97
CA HIS A 58 16.46 -4.35 18.57
C HIS A 58 17.59 -4.40 19.61
N ASN A 59 17.26 -4.61 20.89
CA ASN A 59 18.28 -4.79 21.93
C ASN A 59 18.92 -6.18 21.91
N CYS A 60 18.38 -7.12 21.13
CA CYS A 60 18.93 -8.46 21.00
C CYS A 60 19.63 -8.65 19.65
N TRP A 61 20.89 -9.09 19.69
CA TRP A 61 21.65 -9.45 18.49
C TRP A 61 21.81 -10.97 18.42
N GLU A 62 20.88 -11.62 17.73
CA GLU A 62 20.84 -13.07 17.60
C GLU A 62 20.24 -13.48 16.26
N ARG A 63 20.28 -14.78 15.97
CA ARG A 63 19.60 -15.31 14.79
C ARG A 63 18.09 -15.37 15.08
N PRO A 64 17.21 -15.09 14.11
CA PRO A 64 15.77 -15.07 14.35
C PRO A 64 15.20 -16.40 14.86
N GLU A 65 15.84 -17.54 14.55
CA GLU A 65 15.47 -18.85 15.07
C GLU A 65 15.78 -19.07 16.56
N ASP A 66 16.66 -18.25 17.15
CA ASP A 66 17.09 -18.36 18.55
C ASP A 66 16.33 -17.38 19.47
N MET A 67 15.44 -16.55 18.92
CA MET A 67 14.81 -15.46 19.66
C MET A 67 13.96 -15.87 20.85
N ASP A 68 14.21 -15.23 21.99
CA ASP A 68 13.45 -15.38 23.24
C ASP A 68 12.69 -14.11 23.66
N THR A 69 12.83 -13.02 22.92
CA THR A 69 12.14 -11.75 23.20
C THR A 69 10.62 -11.85 22.95
N PRO A 70 9.77 -11.14 23.74
CA PRO A 70 8.32 -11.19 23.55
C PRO A 70 7.88 -10.73 22.15
N ARG A 71 7.21 -11.61 21.41
CA ARG A 71 6.64 -11.32 20.09
C ARG A 71 5.16 -10.92 20.14
N THR A 72 4.85 -9.89 20.93
CA THR A 72 3.48 -9.38 21.12
C THR A 72 2.88 -8.91 19.80
N SER A 73 1.61 -9.24 19.57
CA SER A 73 0.87 -8.79 18.38
C SER A 73 0.07 -7.53 18.69
N PHE A 74 0.31 -6.46 17.93
CA PHE A 74 -0.40 -5.19 18.02
C PHE A 74 -1.35 -5.03 16.83
N PHE A 75 -2.53 -4.46 17.09
CA PHE A 75 -3.60 -4.38 16.11
C PHE A 75 -4.36 -3.07 16.23
N VAL A 76 -5.01 -2.70 15.13
CA VAL A 76 -6.02 -1.64 15.07
C VAL A 76 -7.42 -2.26 15.03
N SER A 77 -8.40 -1.51 15.50
CA SER A 77 -9.80 -1.92 15.69
C SER A 77 -10.75 -0.75 15.44
N LYS A 78 -12.07 -0.96 15.58
CA LYS A 78 -13.02 0.16 15.46
C LYS A 78 -12.85 1.22 16.55
N GLU A 79 -12.41 0.84 17.76
CA GLU A 79 -12.14 1.76 18.87
C GLU A 79 -10.79 2.47 18.73
N ASN A 80 -9.82 1.78 18.13
CA ASN A 80 -8.45 2.24 17.93
C ASN A 80 -8.09 2.09 16.45
N PRO A 81 -8.58 2.99 15.58
CA PRO A 81 -8.45 2.86 14.13
C PRO A 81 -7.00 3.02 13.65
N GLY A 82 -6.77 2.58 12.41
CA GLY A 82 -5.53 2.79 11.66
C GLY A 82 -5.82 2.65 10.18
N SER A 83 -6.29 3.76 9.60
CA SER A 83 -6.76 3.81 8.22
C SER A 83 -5.62 3.62 7.24
N GLU A 84 -4.48 4.25 7.49
CA GLU A 84 -3.26 4.16 6.68
C GLU A 84 -2.77 2.72 6.55
N VAL A 85 -2.50 2.04 7.67
CA VAL A 85 -2.02 0.65 7.63
C VAL A 85 -3.06 -0.30 7.00
N SER A 86 -4.34 -0.10 7.30
CA SER A 86 -5.42 -0.94 6.76
C SER A 86 -5.60 -0.72 5.26
N ALA A 87 -5.62 0.52 4.79
CA ALA A 87 -5.80 0.85 3.38
C ALA A 87 -4.58 0.46 2.54
N GLU A 88 -3.35 0.54 3.08
CA GLU A 88 -2.15 0.01 2.40
C GLU A 88 -2.17 -1.52 2.31
N ILE A 89 -2.65 -2.24 3.34
CA ILE A 89 -2.87 -3.70 3.25
C ILE A 89 -3.91 -4.02 2.17
N ALA A 90 -5.00 -3.24 2.10
CA ALA A 90 -5.99 -3.41 1.04
C ALA A 90 -5.40 -3.15 -0.36
N ALA A 91 -4.57 -2.12 -0.52
CA ALA A 91 -3.85 -1.84 -1.75
C ALA A 91 -2.93 -3.01 -2.15
N ALA A 92 -2.15 -3.54 -1.20
CA ALA A 92 -1.26 -4.68 -1.41
C ALA A 92 -2.02 -5.92 -1.87
N LEU A 93 -3.13 -6.27 -1.21
CA LEU A 93 -3.97 -7.40 -1.56
C LEU A 93 -4.64 -7.22 -2.93
N ALA A 94 -5.16 -6.01 -3.22
CA ALA A 94 -5.78 -5.69 -4.50
C ALA A 94 -4.77 -5.75 -5.66
N ALA A 95 -3.60 -5.13 -5.51
CA ALA A 95 -2.53 -5.21 -6.50
C ALA A 95 -2.08 -6.67 -6.73
N SER A 96 -1.86 -7.41 -5.65
CA SER A 96 -1.44 -8.82 -5.73
C SER A 96 -2.48 -9.69 -6.43
N SER A 97 -3.77 -9.47 -6.19
CA SER A 97 -4.84 -10.18 -6.91
C SER A 97 -4.71 -10.04 -8.43
N ILE A 98 -4.38 -8.84 -8.91
CA ILE A 98 -4.16 -8.58 -10.34
C ILE A 98 -2.91 -9.31 -10.83
N ALA A 99 -1.80 -9.26 -10.08
CA ALA A 99 -0.56 -9.93 -10.44
C ALA A 99 -0.76 -11.45 -10.62
N PHE A 100 -1.37 -12.13 -9.62
CA PHE A 100 -1.66 -13.56 -9.69
C PHE A 100 -2.63 -13.92 -10.83
N LYS A 101 -3.64 -13.08 -11.08
CA LYS A 101 -4.59 -13.29 -12.18
C LYS A 101 -3.91 -13.13 -13.55
N LYS A 102 -3.07 -12.10 -13.71
CA LYS A 102 -2.44 -11.75 -14.99
C LYS A 102 -1.55 -12.87 -15.54
N PHE A 103 -0.88 -13.62 -14.66
CA PHE A 103 0.03 -14.71 -15.03
C PHE A 103 -0.54 -16.10 -14.77
N ASN A 104 -1.87 -16.21 -14.57
CA ASN A 104 -2.60 -17.48 -14.38
C ASN A 104 -1.99 -18.40 -13.30
N HIS A 105 -1.35 -17.82 -12.28
CA HIS A 105 -0.60 -18.60 -11.30
C HIS A 105 -1.56 -19.29 -10.30
N ASN A 106 -2.59 -18.57 -9.81
CA ASN A 106 -3.65 -19.15 -8.99
C ASN A 106 -4.92 -18.28 -8.97
N VAL A 107 -5.97 -18.69 -9.70
CA VAL A 107 -7.22 -17.91 -9.83
C VAL A 107 -7.99 -17.85 -8.51
N GLY A 108 -8.12 -18.97 -7.80
CA GLY A 108 -8.84 -19.01 -6.53
C GLY A 108 -8.15 -18.17 -5.43
N TYR A 109 -6.83 -18.18 -5.41
CA TYR A 109 -6.06 -17.30 -4.51
C TYR A 109 -6.25 -15.82 -4.88
N SER A 110 -6.15 -15.46 -6.16
CA SER A 110 -6.41 -14.11 -6.64
C SER A 110 -7.79 -13.57 -6.20
N GLU A 111 -8.85 -14.37 -6.34
CA GLU A 111 -10.20 -14.00 -5.90
C GLU A 111 -10.28 -13.81 -4.39
N ARG A 112 -9.66 -14.71 -3.61
CA ARG A 112 -9.58 -14.59 -2.15
C ARG A 112 -8.87 -13.31 -1.72
N LEU A 113 -7.76 -12.95 -2.38
CA LEU A 113 -7.04 -11.71 -2.13
C LEU A 113 -7.91 -10.48 -2.41
N LEU A 114 -8.60 -10.46 -3.55
CA LEU A 114 -9.47 -9.35 -3.91
C LEU A 114 -10.64 -9.18 -2.94
N GLN A 115 -11.27 -10.29 -2.53
CA GLN A 115 -12.34 -10.25 -1.54
C GLN A 115 -11.85 -9.69 -0.20
N ARG A 116 -10.67 -10.13 0.27
CA ARG A 116 -10.11 -9.57 1.51
C ARG A 116 -9.73 -8.10 1.35
N ALA A 117 -9.17 -7.69 0.21
CA ALA A 117 -8.83 -6.30 -0.07
C ALA A 117 -10.06 -5.38 0.09
N ILE A 118 -11.21 -5.77 -0.46
CA ILE A 118 -12.46 -5.02 -0.33
C ILE A 118 -12.86 -4.90 1.14
N MET A 119 -12.88 -6.01 1.89
CA MET A 119 -13.27 -6.02 3.31
C MET A 119 -12.35 -5.13 4.18
N VAL A 120 -11.05 -5.18 3.94
CA VAL A 120 -10.07 -4.41 4.72
C VAL A 120 -10.15 -2.92 4.36
N PHE A 121 -10.37 -2.58 3.09
CA PHE A 121 -10.60 -1.19 2.68
C PHE A 121 -11.89 -0.63 3.29
N ASP A 122 -12.98 -1.39 3.28
CA ASP A 122 -14.24 -0.97 3.90
C ASP A 122 -14.07 -0.72 5.40
N PHE A 123 -13.25 -1.54 6.09
CA PHE A 123 -12.88 -1.29 7.48
C PHE A 123 -12.07 0.01 7.65
N ALA A 124 -11.05 0.21 6.82
CA ALA A 124 -10.17 1.38 6.85
C ALA A 124 -10.93 2.70 6.65
N ASP A 125 -11.87 2.72 5.70
CA ASP A 125 -12.67 3.90 5.37
C ASP A 125 -13.79 4.16 6.39
N LYS A 126 -14.40 3.09 6.92
CA LYS A 126 -15.49 3.20 7.89
C LYS A 126 -15.01 3.69 9.26
N TYR A 127 -13.83 3.27 9.68
CA TYR A 127 -13.24 3.62 10.98
C TYR A 127 -11.98 4.44 10.76
N ARG A 128 -12.17 5.76 10.60
CA ARG A 128 -11.06 6.66 10.25
C ARG A 128 -10.24 7.11 11.45
N GLY A 129 -8.93 6.99 11.35
CA GLY A 129 -7.98 7.52 12.34
C GLY A 129 -6.58 6.93 12.13
N SER A 130 -5.59 7.56 12.75
CA SER A 130 -4.19 7.14 12.61
C SER A 130 -3.85 6.05 13.61
N TYR A 131 -3.14 5.01 13.16
CA TYR A 131 -2.58 4.02 14.08
C TYR A 131 -1.58 4.63 15.07
N ASN A 132 -0.98 5.79 14.77
CA ASN A 132 -0.13 6.48 15.75
C ASN A 132 -0.88 6.80 17.04
N ASP A 133 -2.19 7.07 16.96
CA ASP A 133 -2.99 7.47 18.12
C ASP A 133 -3.08 6.36 19.18
N SER A 134 -3.01 5.10 18.76
CA SER A 134 -3.17 3.92 19.64
C SER A 134 -1.91 3.05 19.72
N LEU A 135 -1.18 2.93 18.62
CA LEU A 135 0.02 2.10 18.48
C LEU A 135 1.32 2.90 18.49
N GLY A 136 1.25 4.25 18.57
CA GLY A 136 2.41 5.15 18.61
C GLY A 136 3.57 4.65 19.48
N PRO A 137 3.36 4.23 20.74
CA PRO A 137 4.43 3.72 21.61
C PRO A 137 5.20 2.50 21.08
N TYR A 138 4.62 1.76 20.13
CA TYR A 138 5.18 0.52 19.58
C TYR A 138 5.66 0.67 18.14
N VAL A 139 5.17 1.67 17.39
CA VAL A 139 5.49 1.87 15.97
C VAL A 139 6.47 3.04 15.77
N CYS A 140 6.42 4.03 16.66
CA CYS A 140 7.37 5.14 16.69
C CYS A 140 8.56 4.83 17.61
N PRO A 141 9.78 5.29 17.27
CA PRO A 141 10.13 6.20 16.17
C PRO A 141 10.48 5.50 14.84
N PHE A 142 10.04 4.26 14.61
CA PHE A 142 10.50 3.44 13.48
C PHE A 142 9.71 3.73 12.20
N TYR A 143 8.40 3.60 12.27
CA TYR A 143 7.46 3.90 11.20
C TYR A 143 6.31 4.69 11.82
N CYS A 144 6.45 6.00 11.94
CA CYS A 144 5.36 6.86 12.37
C CYS A 144 4.53 7.30 11.17
N ASP A 145 3.21 7.38 11.30
CA ASP A 145 2.39 8.13 10.33
C ASP A 145 2.69 9.64 10.44
N TYR A 146 3.26 10.23 9.40
CA TYR A 146 3.46 11.68 9.31
C TYR A 146 2.53 12.34 8.28
N GLY A 147 2.20 11.64 7.20
CA GLY A 147 1.35 12.10 6.11
C GLY A 147 -0.15 12.16 6.44
N GLY A 148 -0.57 11.44 7.47
CA GLY A 148 -1.95 11.07 7.71
C GLY A 148 -2.36 9.88 6.84
N TYR A 149 -3.66 9.60 6.79
CA TYR A 149 -4.21 8.42 6.10
C TYR A 149 -4.99 8.71 4.81
N GLN A 150 -5.02 9.97 4.38
CA GLN A 150 -5.90 10.40 3.29
C GLN A 150 -5.42 9.88 1.94
N ASP A 151 -4.11 9.87 1.74
CA ASP A 151 -3.47 9.34 0.54
C ASP A 151 -3.57 7.82 0.48
N GLU A 152 -3.43 7.06 1.57
CA GLU A 152 -3.64 5.61 1.58
C GLU A 152 -5.08 5.24 1.24
N LEU A 153 -6.07 5.99 1.74
CA LEU A 153 -7.48 5.75 1.38
C LEU A 153 -7.71 5.96 -0.12
N VAL A 154 -7.13 7.00 -0.71
CA VAL A 154 -7.22 7.23 -2.16
C VAL A 154 -6.43 6.18 -2.94
N TRP A 155 -5.26 5.78 -2.43
CA TRP A 155 -4.39 4.77 -3.00
C TRP A 155 -5.03 3.38 -3.02
N GLY A 156 -5.58 2.94 -1.89
CA GLY A 156 -6.35 1.70 -1.77
C GLY A 156 -7.56 1.69 -2.70
N ALA A 157 -8.30 2.80 -2.77
CA ALA A 157 -9.40 2.95 -3.72
C ALA A 157 -8.94 2.88 -5.18
N ALA A 158 -7.79 3.46 -5.53
CA ALA A 158 -7.22 3.40 -6.88
C ALA A 158 -6.83 1.97 -7.28
N TRP A 159 -6.25 1.20 -6.37
CA TRP A 159 -5.95 -0.21 -6.60
C TRP A 159 -7.21 -1.07 -6.72
N LEU A 160 -8.20 -0.84 -5.87
CA LEU A 160 -9.50 -1.52 -5.96
C LEU A 160 -10.25 -1.16 -7.23
N LEU A 161 -10.21 0.10 -7.68
CA LEU A 161 -10.73 0.50 -8.99
C LEU A 161 -10.00 -0.26 -10.12
N LYS A 162 -8.68 -0.37 -10.05
CA LYS A 162 -7.89 -1.12 -11.05
C LYS A 162 -8.28 -2.59 -11.08
N ALA A 163 -8.47 -3.22 -9.92
CA ALA A 163 -8.76 -4.64 -9.78
C ALA A 163 -10.21 -5.01 -10.12
N THR A 164 -11.18 -4.20 -9.67
CA THR A 164 -12.62 -4.51 -9.76
C THR A 164 -13.33 -3.84 -10.94
N LYS A 165 -12.82 -2.70 -11.41
CA LYS A 165 -13.49 -1.78 -12.36
C LYS A 165 -14.82 -1.22 -11.86
N LEU A 166 -15.13 -1.33 -10.57
CA LEU A 166 -16.39 -0.84 -10.03
C LEU A 166 -16.41 0.70 -9.94
N PRO A 167 -17.48 1.38 -10.40
CA PRO A 167 -17.55 2.84 -10.42
C PRO A 167 -17.53 3.51 -9.04
N ASN A 168 -17.92 2.80 -7.98
CA ASN A 168 -17.91 3.33 -6.61
C ASN A 168 -16.52 3.77 -6.17
N TYR A 169 -15.47 3.02 -6.50
CA TYR A 169 -14.09 3.40 -6.16
C TYR A 169 -13.64 4.65 -6.93
N TRP A 170 -14.08 4.82 -8.18
CA TRP A 170 -13.81 6.07 -8.90
C TRP A 170 -14.53 7.27 -8.28
N ASN A 171 -15.78 7.10 -7.85
CA ASN A 171 -16.50 8.14 -7.14
C ASN A 171 -15.82 8.50 -5.81
N TYR A 172 -15.35 7.49 -5.07
CA TYR A 172 -14.59 7.67 -3.85
C TYR A 172 -13.32 8.50 -4.08
N ILE A 173 -12.52 8.16 -5.09
CA ILE A 173 -11.30 8.90 -5.45
C ILE A 173 -11.62 10.36 -5.74
N LYS A 174 -12.60 10.65 -6.60
CA LYS A 174 -13.00 12.03 -6.90
C LYS A 174 -13.44 12.81 -5.65
N GLN A 175 -14.13 12.13 -4.73
CA GLN A 175 -14.61 12.75 -3.50
C GLN A 175 -13.50 13.00 -2.48
N ASN A 176 -12.42 12.23 -2.47
CA ASN A 176 -11.39 12.32 -1.44
C ASN A 176 -10.04 12.87 -1.94
N ILE A 177 -9.82 12.99 -3.26
CA ILE A 177 -8.53 13.43 -3.82
C ILE A 177 -8.10 14.83 -3.37
N HIS A 178 -9.04 15.71 -3.02
CA HIS A 178 -8.73 17.05 -2.52
C HIS A 178 -8.11 17.04 -1.10
N ASN A 179 -8.20 15.92 -0.38
CA ASN A 179 -7.58 15.73 0.93
C ASN A 179 -6.13 15.26 0.83
N VAL A 180 -5.68 14.85 -0.36
CA VAL A 180 -4.30 14.48 -0.67
C VAL A 180 -3.51 15.76 -0.86
N LYS A 181 -2.69 16.11 0.14
CA LYS A 181 -2.12 17.46 0.29
C LYS A 181 -0.87 17.69 -0.52
N ASN A 182 -0.15 16.63 -0.88
CA ASN A 182 1.11 16.70 -1.58
C ASN A 182 0.95 16.11 -3.00
N TYR A 183 1.95 16.32 -3.84
CA TYR A 183 2.01 15.71 -5.19
C TYR A 183 3.36 15.07 -5.47
N GLY A 184 4.36 15.35 -4.64
CA GLY A 184 5.76 15.11 -4.94
C GLY A 184 6.43 14.00 -4.14
N GLU A 185 5.74 13.38 -3.19
CA GLU A 185 6.31 12.34 -2.34
C GLU A 185 5.77 10.96 -2.70
N PHE A 186 6.64 9.95 -2.60
CA PHE A 186 6.27 8.57 -2.79
C PHE A 186 7.14 7.64 -1.96
N GLY A 187 6.52 6.97 -1.01
CA GLY A 187 7.19 6.09 -0.07
C GLY A 187 6.19 5.33 0.79
N TRP A 188 6.70 4.73 1.85
CA TRP A 188 5.87 3.94 2.77
C TRP A 188 4.89 4.79 3.56
N ASP A 189 5.16 6.09 3.75
CA ASP A 189 4.31 7.06 4.45
C ASP A 189 3.42 7.85 3.47
N SER A 190 3.97 8.35 2.35
CA SER A 190 3.17 9.15 1.39
C SER A 190 2.99 8.49 0.03
N LYS A 191 1.78 8.55 -0.54
CA LYS A 191 1.38 7.86 -1.78
C LYS A 191 1.04 8.81 -2.92
N ASP A 192 1.21 10.12 -2.72
CA ASP A 192 0.70 11.17 -3.59
C ASP A 192 1.15 11.02 -5.05
N ALA A 193 2.46 10.86 -5.29
CA ALA A 193 2.95 10.76 -6.66
C ALA A 193 2.50 9.44 -7.32
N GLY A 194 2.47 8.35 -6.54
CA GLY A 194 1.97 7.05 -6.97
C GLY A 194 0.51 7.09 -7.41
N ILE A 195 -0.36 7.76 -6.64
CA ILE A 195 -1.78 7.96 -6.96
C ILE A 195 -1.93 8.69 -8.31
N ASN A 196 -1.18 9.77 -8.50
CA ASN A 196 -1.21 10.55 -9.74
C ASN A 196 -0.79 9.71 -10.94
N VAL A 197 0.33 8.97 -10.85
CA VAL A 197 0.81 8.09 -11.93
C VAL A 197 -0.19 6.96 -12.22
N LEU A 198 -0.70 6.30 -11.17
CA LEU A 198 -1.61 5.17 -11.29
C LEU A 198 -2.93 5.58 -11.97
N ILE A 199 -3.57 6.65 -11.50
CA ILE A 199 -4.87 7.09 -12.04
C ILE A 199 -4.73 7.63 -13.46
N SER A 200 -3.67 8.39 -13.74
CA SER A 200 -3.36 8.88 -15.10
C SER A 200 -3.39 7.76 -16.13
N LYS A 201 -2.81 6.61 -15.76
CA LYS A 201 -2.81 5.41 -16.61
C LYS A 201 -4.16 4.71 -16.69
N LEU A 202 -4.90 4.63 -15.58
CA LEU A 202 -6.23 4.01 -15.57
C LEU A 202 -7.24 4.75 -16.46
N LEU A 203 -7.04 6.06 -16.61
CA LEU A 203 -7.99 6.97 -17.23
C LEU A 203 -7.41 7.66 -18.48
N VAL A 204 -6.44 7.06 -19.16
CA VAL A 204 -5.64 7.72 -20.21
C VAL A 204 -6.46 8.40 -21.33
N ASN A 205 -7.69 7.93 -21.58
CA ASN A 205 -8.61 8.47 -22.59
C ASN A 205 -9.80 9.25 -22.00
N ASN A 206 -9.82 9.49 -20.69
CA ASN A 206 -10.90 10.16 -19.99
C ASN A 206 -10.43 11.57 -19.57
N PRO A 207 -11.16 12.66 -19.92
CA PRO A 207 -10.79 14.02 -19.54
C PRO A 207 -10.55 14.22 -18.03
N ALA A 208 -11.14 13.37 -17.18
CA ALA A 208 -10.95 13.40 -15.74
C ALA A 208 -9.54 12.97 -15.28
N SER A 209 -8.71 12.40 -16.16
CA SER A 209 -7.30 12.11 -15.86
C SER A 209 -6.42 13.36 -15.89
N LYS A 210 -6.87 14.46 -16.51
CA LYS A 210 -6.04 15.65 -16.78
C LYS A 210 -5.35 16.20 -15.53
N PRO A 211 -6.01 16.35 -14.36
CA PRO A 211 -5.33 16.82 -13.15
C PRO A 211 -4.23 15.86 -12.67
N PHE A 212 -4.48 14.55 -12.74
CA PHE A 212 -3.52 13.52 -12.36
C PHE A 212 -2.31 13.50 -13.30
N ASN A 213 -2.55 13.64 -14.62
CA ASN A 213 -1.47 13.71 -15.61
C ASN A 213 -0.56 14.90 -15.31
N LEU A 214 -1.14 16.08 -15.06
CA LEU A 214 -0.37 17.30 -14.75
C LEU A 214 0.48 17.14 -13.49
N ASN A 215 -0.04 16.51 -12.44
CA ASN A 215 0.70 16.29 -11.20
C ASN A 215 1.77 15.21 -11.36
N ALA A 216 1.49 14.14 -12.12
CA ALA A 216 2.47 13.12 -12.47
C ALA A 216 3.63 13.73 -13.27
N ASP A 217 3.33 14.55 -14.29
CA ASP A 217 4.34 15.25 -15.08
C ASP A 217 5.20 16.18 -14.20
N LYS A 218 4.58 16.95 -13.31
CA LYS A 218 5.31 17.80 -12.35
C LYS A 218 6.25 17.00 -11.47
N PHE A 219 5.80 15.87 -10.93
CA PHE A 219 6.65 15.01 -10.09
C PHE A 219 7.84 14.46 -10.89
N ILE A 220 7.60 13.89 -12.08
CA ILE A 220 8.67 13.34 -12.92
C ILE A 220 9.67 14.44 -13.30
N CYS A 221 9.21 15.62 -13.68
CA CYS A 221 10.08 16.77 -13.96
C CYS A 221 10.83 17.28 -12.72
N ALA A 222 10.28 17.12 -11.52
CA ALA A 222 10.95 17.51 -10.28
C ALA A 222 12.10 16.57 -9.90
N VAL A 223 12.04 15.30 -10.32
CA VAL A 223 13.05 14.29 -9.97
C VAL A 223 14.07 14.04 -11.09
N LEU A 224 13.71 14.14 -12.37
CA LEU A 224 14.65 13.83 -13.45
C LEU A 224 15.89 14.75 -13.42
N PRO A 225 17.13 14.20 -13.37
CA PRO A 225 18.35 15.00 -13.24
C PRO A 225 18.54 16.03 -14.36
N GLU A 226 18.11 15.72 -15.58
CA GLU A 226 18.24 16.58 -16.76
C GLU A 226 17.07 17.56 -16.91
N SER A 227 16.08 17.52 -16.02
CA SER A 227 14.91 18.39 -16.10
C SER A 227 15.25 19.83 -15.70
N PRO A 228 14.80 20.85 -16.46
CA PRO A 228 14.95 22.25 -16.06
C PRO A 228 14.11 22.62 -14.82
N LEU A 229 13.24 21.72 -14.37
CA LEU A 229 12.35 21.89 -13.21
C LEU A 229 12.75 21.01 -12.02
N VAL A 230 13.96 20.43 -12.04
CA VAL A 230 14.45 19.59 -10.94
C VAL A 230 14.39 20.35 -9.61
N SER A 231 13.83 19.72 -8.58
CA SER A 231 13.65 20.33 -7.26
C SER A 231 14.03 19.41 -6.10
N VAL A 232 14.67 18.27 -6.40
CA VAL A 232 15.18 17.33 -5.40
C VAL A 232 16.71 17.30 -5.42
N SER A 233 17.32 17.03 -4.26
CA SER A 233 18.74 16.78 -4.12
C SER A 233 19.00 15.30 -3.88
N TYR A 234 20.03 14.76 -4.52
CA TYR A 234 20.44 13.37 -4.36
C TYR A 234 21.56 13.28 -3.33
N SER A 235 21.47 12.32 -2.39
CA SER A 235 22.62 11.96 -1.56
C SER A 235 23.74 11.45 -2.46
N ARG A 236 24.96 11.98 -2.25
CA ARG A 236 26.17 11.52 -2.95
C ARG A 236 26.62 10.15 -2.47
#